data_AF-I3QKD7-F1
#
_entry.id   AF-I3QKD7-F1
#
_cell.length_a   1.000
_cell.length_b   1.000
_cell.length_c   1.000
_cell.angle_alpha   90.00
_cell.angle_beta   90.00
_cell.angle_gamma   90.00
#
_symmetry.space_group_name_H-M   'P 1'
#
loop_
_entity.id
_entity.type
_entity.pdbx_description
1 polymer ?
#
loop_
_entity_poly.entity_id
_entity_poly.type
_entity_poly.pdbx_seq_one_letter_code
_entity_poly.pdbx_strand_id
1 'polypeptide(L)'
;MPKAKAKAKNISTASPHNYIYPGTQILKNKYGETDLKLLLEKCLHDREQAMMNLRAESLPEYFDCAYLCYIHQQLFQNTFEWAGHLRHTPFIFADGSVAAMPEMKRTEWGKDFAKSEEIPELLQKLDQELAEKDNLQGLTREEFIKQATELFYSLHKIHPFIDGNEHTEQFFFENLAKAAGHQLDFSLVTQKRMMAVCSEAMQYGDTQLMKDLFEDISNPEKIRLLKDFMNNINNTGRNVNDCLVMVTKAGETYRGTYQGCYAEGFIIDTPGTYIIGKKDDLTPERLKSLKPGDTITFIAPKNKELENTLIPKETLAPLTKSECARTVAQTSHVLTAQKKVRQHSKIVYGNANTLNEQIEEITKNPELGQLLADQIRQTPHSLSPLAGFSLCGLQNPARANARNHLDALATTVANYAHIVEHTYHVITQKHQTEQERLGKTVEKPSQNLQNLFALSPEQQREILSQSPKLYQELRTFICCVEHRLSSNEWSAIKNKDYETLAQSIGVSEQTAREITNTVQKARELHKQVYTHAITRSNALAIAS
;
A
#
# COMPACT_ATOMS: atom_id res chain seq x y z
N MET A 1 -9.04 30.74 84.63
CA MET A 1 -9.02 29.66 83.61
C MET A 1 -10.47 29.27 83.30
N PRO A 2 -10.82 28.82 82.08
CA PRO A 2 -10.00 28.62 80.89
C PRO A 2 -10.36 29.54 79.72
N LYS A 3 -9.33 29.81 78.91
CA LYS A 3 -9.38 30.51 77.62
C LYS A 3 -10.04 29.62 76.57
N ALA A 4 -10.90 30.21 75.74
CA ALA A 4 -11.42 29.57 74.55
C ALA A 4 -10.25 29.15 73.63
N LYS A 5 -10.07 27.84 73.44
CA LYS A 5 -9.20 27.31 72.39
C LYS A 5 -9.87 27.60 71.06
N ALA A 6 -9.31 28.54 70.30
CA ALA A 6 -9.56 28.63 68.87
C ALA A 6 -9.24 27.26 68.26
N LYS A 7 -10.24 26.61 67.67
CA LYS A 7 -10.04 25.42 66.85
C LYS A 7 -9.16 25.84 65.66
N ALA A 8 -7.90 25.42 65.68
CA ALA A 8 -7.10 25.38 64.47
C ALA A 8 -7.91 24.59 63.43
N LYS A 9 -8.28 25.23 62.32
CA LYS A 9 -8.74 24.54 61.12
C LYS A 9 -7.64 23.53 60.81
N ASN A 10 -7.94 22.24 60.92
CA ASN A 10 -7.09 21.17 60.40
C ASN A 10 -6.90 21.48 58.91
N ILE A 11 -5.76 22.04 58.55
CA ILE A 11 -5.33 22.08 57.15
C ILE A 11 -5.11 20.62 56.79
N SER A 12 -5.99 20.09 55.94
CA SER A 12 -5.88 18.72 55.44
C SER A 12 -4.49 18.55 54.84
N THR A 13 -3.70 17.61 55.38
CA THR A 13 -2.40 17.26 54.82
C THR A 13 -2.61 16.72 53.41
N ALA A 14 -1.88 17.25 52.43
CA ALA A 14 -2.00 16.83 51.05
C ALA A 14 -1.81 15.31 50.92
N SER A 15 -2.71 14.65 50.18
CA SER A 15 -2.70 13.18 50.02
C SER A 15 -2.97 12.79 48.57
N PRO A 16 -2.26 11.79 48.00
CA PRO A 16 -2.54 11.28 46.66
C PRO A 16 -3.98 10.73 46.53
N HIS A 17 -4.53 10.20 47.62
CA HIS A 17 -5.90 9.65 47.65
C HIS A 17 -6.98 10.72 47.42
N ASN A 18 -6.65 12.00 47.56
CA ASN A 18 -7.62 13.07 47.34
C ASN A 18 -7.88 13.34 45.85
N TYR A 19 -7.09 12.75 44.94
CA TYR A 19 -7.37 12.78 43.49
C TYR A 19 -8.50 11.84 43.06
N ILE A 20 -8.88 10.86 43.88
CA ILE A 20 -9.89 9.83 43.55
C ILE A 20 -11.16 9.98 44.39
N TYR A 21 -12.28 9.50 43.88
CA TYR A 21 -13.50 9.40 44.68
C TYR A 21 -13.35 8.33 45.77
N PRO A 22 -13.79 8.59 47.02
CA PRO A 22 -13.72 7.62 48.11
C PRO A 22 -14.35 6.27 47.74
N GLY A 23 -13.63 5.18 47.99
CA GLY A 23 -14.09 3.82 47.70
C GLY A 23 -14.00 3.38 46.24
N THR A 24 -13.39 4.20 45.37
CA THR A 24 -13.20 3.91 43.95
C THR A 24 -11.72 4.03 43.55
N GLN A 25 -11.41 3.73 42.29
CA GLN A 25 -10.13 4.05 41.64
C GLN A 25 -10.30 5.15 40.58
N ILE A 26 -11.40 5.91 40.64
CA ILE A 26 -11.79 6.88 39.61
C ILE A 26 -11.37 8.28 40.03
N LEU A 27 -10.66 8.97 39.14
CA LEU A 27 -10.25 10.36 39.34
C LEU A 27 -11.46 11.28 39.49
N LYS A 28 -11.39 12.21 40.44
CA LYS A 28 -12.37 13.28 40.60
C LYS A 28 -12.45 14.08 39.31
N ASN A 29 -13.65 14.17 38.76
CA ASN A 29 -13.92 14.79 37.47
C ASN A 29 -15.16 15.69 37.57
N LYS A 30 -15.20 16.73 36.73
CA LYS A 30 -16.25 17.75 36.72
C LYS A 30 -17.64 17.22 36.34
N TYR A 31 -17.71 16.01 35.78
CA TYR A 31 -18.98 15.34 35.46
C TYR A 31 -19.63 14.70 36.69
N GLY A 32 -18.88 14.46 37.77
CA GLY A 32 -19.36 13.69 38.92
C GLY A 32 -19.41 12.18 38.68
N GLU A 33 -18.76 11.66 37.64
CA GLU A 33 -18.86 10.24 37.25
C GLU A 33 -17.92 9.35 38.06
N THR A 34 -18.45 8.25 38.60
CA THR A 34 -17.70 7.22 39.35
C THR A 34 -17.63 5.88 38.61
N ASP A 35 -18.16 5.81 37.39
CA ASP A 35 -18.03 4.66 36.49
C ASP A 35 -16.91 4.94 35.47
N LEU A 36 -15.95 4.02 35.35
CA LEU A 36 -14.78 4.20 34.49
C LEU A 36 -15.17 4.34 33.02
N LYS A 37 -16.12 3.55 32.54
CA LYS A 37 -16.50 3.55 31.13
C LYS A 37 -17.17 4.86 30.76
N LEU A 38 -18.11 5.34 31.58
CA LEU A 38 -18.78 6.62 31.36
C LEU A 38 -17.81 7.80 31.46
N LEU A 39 -16.85 7.76 32.39
CA LEU A 39 -15.79 8.77 32.47
C LEU A 39 -14.97 8.81 31.18
N LEU A 40 -14.50 7.65 30.69
CA LEU A 40 -13.68 7.57 29.49
C LEU A 40 -14.44 8.04 28.25
N GLU A 41 -15.72 7.69 28.11
CA GLU A 41 -16.57 8.14 27.00
C GLU A 41 -16.76 9.67 26.99
N LYS A 42 -17.07 10.27 28.15
CA LYS A 42 -17.22 11.74 28.27
C LYS A 42 -15.90 12.48 28.08
N CYS A 43 -14.82 11.97 28.69
CA CYS A 43 -13.49 12.54 28.56
C CYS A 43 -13.00 12.51 27.10
N LEU A 44 -13.23 11.41 26.38
CA LEU A 44 -12.90 11.31 24.96
C LEU A 44 -13.63 12.39 24.15
N HIS A 45 -14.94 12.55 24.37
CA HIS A 45 -15.75 13.54 23.67
C HIS A 45 -15.24 14.98 23.88
N ASP A 46 -15.02 15.39 25.13
CA ASP A 46 -14.54 16.74 25.44
C ASP A 46 -13.12 16.97 24.91
N ARG A 47 -12.25 15.96 24.98
CA ARG A 47 -10.89 16.03 24.47
C ARG A 47 -10.85 16.16 22.95
N GLU A 48 -11.67 15.42 22.22
CA GLU A 48 -11.76 15.55 20.76
C GLU A 48 -12.16 16.97 20.34
N GLN A 49 -13.14 17.57 21.04
CA GLN A 49 -13.54 18.95 20.80
C GLN A 49 -12.40 19.94 21.13
N ALA A 50 -11.69 19.73 22.25
CA ALA A 50 -10.55 20.55 22.63
C ALA A 50 -9.39 20.45 21.62
N MET A 51 -9.09 19.25 21.11
CA MET A 51 -8.08 19.03 20.07
C MET A 51 -8.42 19.77 18.77
N MET A 52 -9.70 19.81 18.37
CA MET A 52 -10.12 20.59 17.20
C MET A 52 -9.85 22.08 17.39
N ASN A 53 -10.16 22.61 18.57
CA ASN A 53 -9.93 24.03 18.90
C ASN A 53 -8.44 24.36 18.90
N LEU A 54 -7.62 23.55 19.61
CA LEU A 54 -6.16 23.72 19.66
C LEU A 54 -5.51 23.67 18.28
N ARG A 55 -5.98 22.81 17.37
CA ARG A 55 -5.45 22.72 15.99
C ARG A 55 -5.75 23.97 15.14
N ALA A 56 -6.74 24.76 15.52
CA ALA A 56 -7.08 26.02 14.85
C ALA A 56 -6.26 27.22 15.37
N GLU A 57 -5.58 27.08 16.51
CA GLU A 57 -4.75 28.12 17.09
C GLU A 57 -3.42 28.28 16.34
N SER A 58 -2.80 29.46 16.49
CA SER A 58 -1.44 29.69 15.98
C SER A 58 -0.42 28.95 16.86
N LEU A 59 0.67 28.48 16.24
CA LEU A 59 1.77 27.86 16.98
C LEU A 59 2.43 28.89 17.90
N PRO A 60 2.90 28.48 19.10
CA PRO A 60 3.60 29.38 19.99
C PRO A 60 4.99 29.74 19.43
N GLU A 61 5.53 30.88 19.86
CA GLU A 61 6.92 31.27 19.57
C GLU A 61 7.92 30.42 20.37
N TYR A 62 7.57 30.06 21.61
CA TYR A 62 8.39 29.26 22.50
C TYR A 62 7.70 27.93 22.81
N PHE A 63 8.44 26.83 22.63
CA PHE A 63 8.01 25.51 23.09
C PHE A 63 8.67 25.23 24.44
N ASP A 64 7.88 25.31 25.50
CA ASP A 64 8.35 25.20 26.88
C ASP A 64 7.30 24.54 27.78
N CYS A 65 7.61 24.42 29.07
CA CYS A 65 6.71 23.89 30.09
C CYS A 65 5.40 24.70 30.18
N ALA A 66 5.41 26.00 29.91
CA ALA A 66 4.19 26.81 29.95
C ALA A 66 3.24 26.40 28.83
N TYR A 67 3.76 26.16 27.62
CA TYR A 67 2.99 25.63 26.52
C TYR A 67 2.48 24.20 26.78
N LEU A 68 3.31 23.35 27.41
CA LEU A 68 2.89 22.00 27.82
C LEU A 68 1.70 22.05 28.80
N CYS A 69 1.77 22.89 29.83
CA CYS A 69 0.67 23.10 30.78
C CYS A 69 -0.57 23.67 30.11
N TYR A 70 -0.40 24.59 29.15
CA TYR A 70 -1.48 25.15 28.35
C TYR A 70 -2.22 24.07 27.54
N ILE A 71 -1.48 23.20 26.83
CA ILE A 71 -2.09 22.07 26.11
C ILE A 71 -2.89 21.20 27.08
N HIS A 72 -2.30 20.81 28.20
CA HIS A 72 -2.99 19.97 29.18
C HIS A 72 -4.24 20.66 29.73
N GLN A 73 -4.16 21.96 30.03
CA GLN A 73 -5.32 22.74 30.45
C GLN A 73 -6.42 22.67 29.39
N GLN A 74 -6.11 22.99 28.14
CA GLN A 74 -7.10 23.03 27.07
C GLN A 74 -7.74 21.67 26.82
N LEU A 75 -6.96 20.58 26.84
CA LEU A 75 -7.45 19.22 26.63
C LEU A 75 -8.38 18.73 27.75
N PHE A 76 -8.13 19.13 29.00
CA PHE A 76 -8.78 18.53 30.17
C PHE A 76 -9.57 19.50 31.04
N GLN A 77 -9.67 20.79 30.69
CA GLN A 77 -10.36 21.80 31.51
C GLN A 77 -11.85 21.50 31.74
N ASN A 78 -12.51 20.76 30.84
CA ASN A 78 -13.89 20.35 31.04
C ASN A 78 -14.03 19.04 31.83
N THR A 79 -12.92 18.30 32.00
CA THR A 79 -12.88 17.00 32.68
C THR A 79 -12.36 17.12 34.11
N PHE A 80 -11.26 17.82 34.34
CA PHE A 80 -10.54 17.85 35.62
C PHE A 80 -10.38 19.28 36.15
N GLU A 81 -10.51 19.45 37.47
CA GLU A 81 -10.26 20.75 38.13
C GLU A 81 -8.78 21.16 38.07
N TRP A 82 -7.89 20.18 38.09
CA TRP A 82 -6.43 20.36 38.08
C TRP A 82 -5.84 20.41 36.67
N ALA A 83 -6.65 20.61 35.62
CA ALA A 83 -6.15 20.71 34.26
C ALA A 83 -5.12 21.84 34.12
N GLY A 84 -3.90 21.51 33.68
CA GLY A 84 -2.77 22.45 33.56
C GLY A 84 -1.90 22.53 34.81
N HIS A 85 -2.23 21.81 35.88
CA HIS A 85 -1.46 21.80 37.12
C HIS A 85 -0.50 20.60 37.17
N LEU A 86 0.76 20.88 37.50
CA LEU A 86 1.82 19.88 37.65
C LEU A 86 1.64 19.09 38.96
N ARG A 87 1.86 17.78 38.92
CA ARG A 87 1.56 16.88 40.05
C ARG A 87 2.41 17.08 41.31
N HIS A 88 3.57 17.75 41.18
CA HIS A 88 4.44 18.09 42.31
C HIS A 88 3.87 19.24 43.15
N THR A 89 2.96 20.03 42.58
CA THR A 89 2.32 21.15 43.28
C THR A 89 1.07 20.67 44.01
N PRO A 90 0.87 21.01 45.30
CA PRO A 90 -0.38 20.72 45.99
C PRO A 90 -1.56 21.43 45.33
N PHE A 91 -2.59 20.67 44.95
CA PHE A 91 -3.83 21.17 44.36
C PHE A 91 -4.96 21.16 45.39
N ILE A 92 -5.75 22.23 45.45
CA ILE A 92 -6.91 22.34 46.35
C ILE A 92 -8.18 22.22 45.51
N PHE A 93 -8.94 21.15 45.73
CA PHE A 93 -10.22 20.92 45.06
C PHE A 93 -11.31 21.85 45.60
N ALA A 94 -12.38 22.04 44.81
CA ALA A 94 -13.57 22.78 45.23
C ALA A 94 -14.25 22.20 46.49
N ASP A 95 -14.07 20.90 46.75
CA ASP A 95 -14.55 20.23 47.97
C ASP A 95 -13.69 20.50 49.22
N GLY A 96 -12.60 21.27 49.08
CA GLY A 96 -11.68 21.66 50.14
C GLY A 96 -10.59 20.63 50.45
N SER A 97 -10.58 19.47 49.78
CA SER A 97 -9.49 18.49 49.90
C SER A 97 -8.23 18.96 49.17
N VAL A 98 -7.06 18.60 49.71
CA VAL A 98 -5.75 18.97 49.14
C VAL A 98 -5.07 17.72 48.63
N ALA A 99 -4.68 17.68 47.36
CA ALA A 99 -4.03 16.54 46.75
C ALA A 99 -2.63 16.89 46.23
N ALA A 100 -1.70 15.95 46.36
CA ALA A 100 -0.37 16.02 45.78
C ALA A 100 0.08 14.58 45.50
N MET A 101 0.83 14.35 44.42
CA MET A 101 1.28 13.01 44.05
C MET A 101 2.82 12.99 43.90
N PRO A 102 3.54 12.81 45.02
CA PRO A 102 4.99 12.94 45.06
C PRO A 102 5.69 11.92 44.16
N GLU A 103 5.20 10.69 44.15
CA GLU A 103 5.75 9.57 43.40
C GLU A 103 4.66 8.89 42.57
N MET A 104 5.00 8.51 41.34
CA MET A 104 4.14 7.72 40.46
C MET A 104 4.92 6.55 39.88
N LYS A 105 4.24 5.42 39.75
CA LYS A 105 4.79 4.19 39.19
C LYS A 105 3.79 3.61 38.18
N ARG A 106 4.29 3.06 37.08
CA ARG A 106 3.51 2.18 36.21
C ARG A 106 4.05 0.76 36.34
N THR A 107 3.16 -0.18 36.65
CA THR A 107 3.49 -1.60 36.80
C THR A 107 4.05 -2.21 35.52
N GLU A 108 3.65 -1.70 34.36
CA GLU A 108 4.05 -2.18 33.02
C GLU A 108 5.54 -1.92 32.70
N TRP A 109 6.17 -0.88 33.27
CA TRP A 109 7.54 -0.49 32.94
C TRP A 109 8.58 -0.85 34.00
N GLY A 110 8.17 -1.31 35.19
CA GLY A 110 9.09 -1.74 36.26
C GLY A 110 10.01 -0.66 36.84
N LYS A 111 9.85 0.62 36.44
CA LYS A 111 10.60 1.76 36.97
C LYS A 111 9.68 2.93 37.32
N ASP A 112 10.14 3.73 38.29
CA ASP A 112 9.45 4.92 38.77
C ASP A 112 9.64 6.07 37.78
N PHE A 113 8.62 6.92 37.67
CA PHE A 113 8.77 8.23 37.02
C PHE A 113 9.58 9.19 37.92
N ALA A 114 9.88 10.39 37.43
CA ALA A 114 10.59 11.40 38.22
C ALA A 114 9.93 11.66 39.58
N LYS A 115 10.73 11.91 40.62
CA LYS A 115 10.19 12.33 41.92
C LYS A 115 9.73 13.78 41.87
N SER A 116 8.79 14.16 42.72
CA SER A 116 8.25 15.52 42.69
C SER A 116 9.27 16.62 42.94
N GLU A 117 10.34 16.34 43.68
CA GLU A 117 11.44 17.27 43.90
C GLU A 117 12.30 17.47 42.64
N GLU A 118 12.31 16.50 41.72
CA GLU A 118 13.11 16.50 40.49
C GLU A 118 12.36 17.16 39.31
N ILE A 119 11.02 17.15 39.33
CA ILE A 119 10.18 17.65 38.22
C ILE A 119 10.53 19.09 37.80
N PRO A 120 10.67 20.07 38.73
CA PRO A 120 10.97 21.44 38.33
C PRO A 120 12.31 21.58 37.59
N GLU A 121 13.36 20.91 38.09
CA GLU A 121 14.69 20.96 37.49
C GLU A 121 14.71 20.28 36.11
N LEU A 122 14.03 19.14 35.97
CA LEU A 122 13.96 18.40 34.70
C LEU A 122 13.16 19.16 33.64
N LEU A 123 12.06 19.83 34.00
CA LEU A 123 11.30 20.67 33.09
C LEU A 123 12.10 21.91 32.67
N GLN A 124 12.80 22.55 33.61
CA GLN A 124 13.69 23.67 33.29
C GLN A 124 14.79 23.26 32.30
N LYS A 125 15.35 22.06 32.48
CA LYS A 125 16.34 21.52 31.56
C LYS A 125 15.76 21.27 30.17
N LEU A 126 14.53 20.73 30.09
CA LEU A 126 13.82 20.55 28.83
C LEU A 126 13.62 21.89 28.10
N ASP A 127 13.19 22.93 28.80
CA ASP A 127 12.99 24.28 28.26
C ASP A 127 14.30 24.88 27.75
N GLN A 128 15.39 24.72 28.51
CA GLN A 128 16.72 25.16 28.11
C GLN A 128 17.20 24.44 26.85
N GLU A 129 17.05 23.11 26.78
CA GLU A 129 17.44 22.34 25.60
C GLU A 129 16.64 22.75 24.35
N LEU A 130 15.33 22.99 24.47
CA LEU A 130 14.48 23.46 23.38
C LEU A 130 14.90 24.85 22.90
N ALA A 131 15.17 25.79 23.81
CA ALA A 131 15.61 27.13 23.49
C ALA A 131 16.99 27.16 22.82
N GLU A 132 17.96 26.41 23.34
CA GLU A 132 19.32 26.31 22.78
C GLU A 132 19.33 25.70 21.37
N LYS A 133 18.34 24.86 21.07
CA LYS A 133 18.17 24.19 19.76
C LYS A 133 17.16 24.89 18.86
N ASP A 134 16.74 26.11 19.18
CA ASP A 134 15.79 26.91 18.41
C ASP A 134 14.50 26.14 18.04
N ASN A 135 13.91 25.45 19.03
CA ASN A 135 12.74 24.59 18.86
C ASN A 135 12.92 23.50 17.77
N LEU A 136 14.16 23.02 17.57
CA LEU A 136 14.54 22.03 16.56
C LEU A 136 14.33 22.49 15.11
N GLN A 137 14.24 23.81 14.87
CA GLN A 137 14.09 24.36 13.53
C GLN A 137 15.37 24.25 12.70
N GLY A 138 15.22 24.26 11.37
CA GLY A 138 16.36 24.23 10.43
C GLY A 138 17.07 22.89 10.29
N LEU A 139 16.55 21.83 10.90
CA LEU A 139 17.11 20.47 10.84
C LEU A 139 16.59 19.69 9.62
N THR A 140 17.37 18.69 9.19
CA THR A 140 16.81 17.64 8.34
C THR A 140 15.84 16.77 9.14
N ARG A 141 14.95 16.07 8.45
CA ARG A 141 13.98 15.16 9.10
C ARG A 141 14.66 14.11 9.98
N GLU A 142 15.79 13.55 9.55
CA GLU A 142 16.55 12.54 10.29
C GLU A 142 17.17 13.11 11.58
N GLU A 143 17.74 14.32 11.50
CA GLU A 143 18.28 15.03 12.65
C GLU A 143 17.17 15.46 13.63
N PHE A 144 16.04 15.92 13.11
CA PHE A 144 14.85 16.24 13.91
C PHE A 144 14.38 15.01 14.68
N ILE A 145 14.17 13.86 14.01
CA ILE A 145 13.73 12.62 14.68
C ILE A 145 14.67 12.26 15.82
N LYS A 146 15.98 12.30 15.56
CA LYS A 146 16.99 11.95 16.57
C LYS A 146 16.83 12.81 17.84
N GLN A 147 16.72 14.12 17.68
CA GLN A 147 16.62 15.05 18.81
C GLN A 147 15.24 15.03 19.46
N ALA A 148 14.17 14.97 18.66
CA ALA A 148 12.80 14.93 19.15
C ALA A 148 12.53 13.66 19.97
N THR A 149 13.08 12.50 19.57
CA THR A 149 12.95 11.27 20.35
C THR A 149 13.63 11.36 21.73
N GLU A 150 14.80 11.99 21.81
CA GLU A 150 15.51 12.19 23.09
C GLU A 150 14.71 13.10 24.03
N LEU A 151 14.14 14.19 23.50
CA LEU A 151 13.28 15.10 24.25
C LEU A 151 11.95 14.46 24.65
N PHE A 152 11.33 13.68 23.75
CA PHE A 152 10.08 12.95 24.04
C PHE A 152 10.31 11.93 25.15
N TYR A 153 11.40 11.17 25.08
CA TYR A 153 11.78 10.23 26.14
C TYR A 153 12.01 10.95 27.48
N SER A 154 12.72 12.09 27.46
CA SER A 154 12.95 12.91 28.64
C SER A 154 11.63 13.36 29.27
N LEU A 155 10.74 13.94 28.46
CA LEU A 155 9.43 14.40 28.92
C LEU A 155 8.56 13.25 29.47
N HIS A 156 8.52 12.12 28.77
CA HIS A 156 7.77 10.92 29.20
C HIS A 156 8.26 10.39 30.55
N LYS A 157 9.57 10.48 30.82
CA LYS A 157 10.16 10.10 32.11
C LYS A 157 9.80 11.08 33.24
N ILE A 158 9.65 12.37 32.94
CA ILE A 158 9.21 13.38 33.91
C ILE A 158 7.79 13.06 34.38
N HIS A 159 6.90 12.74 33.43
CA HIS A 159 5.48 12.46 33.67
C HIS A 159 4.83 13.57 34.54
N PRO A 160 4.75 14.81 34.02
CA PRO A 160 4.51 16.01 34.83
C PRO A 160 3.10 16.16 35.42
N PHE A 161 2.10 15.48 34.86
CA PHE A 161 0.69 15.58 35.26
C PHE A 161 0.19 14.31 35.96
N ILE A 162 -1.00 14.40 36.59
CA ILE A 162 -1.64 13.26 37.28
C ILE A 162 -2.17 12.22 36.30
N ASP A 163 -2.76 12.68 35.19
CA ASP A 163 -3.25 11.85 34.09
C ASP A 163 -3.23 12.72 32.81
N GLY A 164 -3.38 12.13 31.63
CA GLY A 164 -3.42 12.85 30.36
C GLY A 164 -2.05 13.26 29.80
N ASN A 165 -0.96 12.76 30.39
CA ASN A 165 0.42 12.99 29.94
C ASN A 165 0.59 12.58 28.47
N GLU A 166 0.18 11.37 28.09
CA GLU A 166 0.41 10.84 26.75
C GLU A 166 -0.22 11.71 25.65
N HIS A 167 -1.44 12.20 25.86
CA HIS A 167 -2.12 13.06 24.88
C HIS A 167 -1.49 14.45 24.80
N THR A 168 -1.06 14.98 25.95
CA THR A 168 -0.38 16.29 26.02
C THR A 168 0.99 16.23 25.34
N GLU A 169 1.78 15.18 25.65
CA GLU A 169 3.09 14.90 25.05
C GLU A 169 2.97 14.74 23.53
N GLN A 170 2.06 13.90 23.06
CA GLN A 170 1.85 13.70 21.62
C GLN A 170 1.52 15.02 20.93
N PHE A 171 0.54 15.78 21.43
CA PHE A 171 0.14 17.04 20.83
C PHE A 171 1.25 18.10 20.84
N PHE A 172 2.02 18.19 21.94
CA PHE A 172 3.19 19.06 22.03
C PHE A 172 4.19 18.76 20.92
N PHE A 173 4.50 17.48 20.70
CA PHE A 173 5.46 17.05 19.67
C PHE A 173 4.89 17.14 18.24
N GLU A 174 3.59 16.97 18.03
CA GLU A 174 2.94 17.28 16.73
C GLU A 174 3.17 18.75 16.35
N ASN A 175 2.94 19.67 17.28
CA ASN A 175 3.10 21.10 17.05
C ASN A 175 4.57 21.53 16.95
N LEU A 176 5.46 20.91 17.73
CA LEU A 176 6.90 21.13 17.62
C LEU A 176 7.41 20.70 16.24
N ALA A 177 6.99 19.52 15.77
CA ALA A 177 7.32 19.04 14.43
C ALA A 177 6.81 20.01 13.35
N LYS A 178 5.56 20.47 13.47
CA LYS A 178 4.96 21.42 12.54
C LYS A 178 5.72 22.75 12.52
N ALA A 179 6.12 23.29 13.67
CA ALA A 179 6.93 24.51 13.77
C ALA A 179 8.32 24.32 13.13
N ALA A 180 8.92 23.14 13.29
CA ALA A 180 10.20 22.78 12.69
C ALA A 180 10.14 22.47 11.17
N GLY A 181 8.95 22.53 10.54
CA GLY A 181 8.79 22.20 9.11
C GLY A 181 8.73 20.69 8.82
N HIS A 182 8.43 19.89 9.82
CA HIS A 182 8.23 18.44 9.75
C HIS A 182 6.79 18.06 10.13
N GLN A 183 6.53 16.76 10.24
CA GLN A 183 5.26 16.22 10.69
C GLN A 183 5.50 15.04 11.63
N LEU A 184 4.63 14.86 12.60
CA LEU A 184 4.44 13.64 13.37
C LEU A 184 2.94 13.36 13.39
N ASP A 185 2.51 12.19 12.94
CA ASP A 185 1.09 11.81 12.89
C ASP A 185 0.83 10.67 13.88
N PHE A 186 0.63 11.01 15.16
CA PHE A 186 0.41 10.00 16.20
C PHE A 186 -0.91 9.25 16.06
N SER A 187 -1.85 9.74 15.24
CA SER A 187 -3.10 9.04 14.93
C SER A 187 -2.89 7.69 14.24
N LEU A 188 -1.70 7.48 13.66
CA LEU A 188 -1.29 6.26 12.99
C LEU A 188 -0.59 5.25 13.90
N VAL A 189 -0.41 5.59 15.18
CA VAL A 189 0.28 4.75 16.16
C VAL A 189 -0.75 3.97 16.97
N THR A 190 -0.66 2.64 16.98
CA THR A 190 -1.50 1.81 17.84
C THR A 190 -1.09 1.94 19.30
N GLN A 191 -2.04 1.78 20.22
CA GLN A 191 -1.77 1.79 21.65
C GLN A 191 -0.70 0.75 22.03
N LYS A 192 -0.77 -0.45 21.45
CA LYS A 192 0.21 -1.51 21.68
C LYS A 192 1.62 -1.12 21.21
N ARG A 193 1.75 -0.40 20.09
CA ARG A 193 3.05 0.08 19.60
C ARG A 193 3.60 1.17 20.52
N MET A 194 2.79 2.17 20.87
CA MET A 194 3.22 3.23 21.79
C MET A 194 3.68 2.65 23.13
N MET A 195 2.90 1.70 23.66
CA MET A 195 3.24 0.95 24.85
C MET A 195 4.61 0.25 24.72
N ALA A 196 4.80 -0.53 23.66
CA ALA A 196 6.06 -1.25 23.47
C ALA A 196 7.28 -0.32 23.40
N VAL A 197 7.20 0.82 22.68
CA VAL A 197 8.34 1.73 22.56
C VAL A 197 8.67 2.45 23.88
N CYS A 198 7.66 2.88 24.63
CA CYS A 198 7.89 3.52 25.94
C CYS A 198 8.42 2.50 26.96
N SER A 199 7.96 1.25 26.92
CA SER A 199 8.49 0.15 27.74
C SER A 199 9.98 0.00 27.60
N GLU A 200 10.42 -0.16 26.35
CA GLU A 200 11.80 -0.46 26.03
C GLU A 200 12.72 0.68 26.48
N ALA A 201 12.31 1.91 26.18
CA ALA A 201 13.04 3.11 26.57
C ALA A 201 13.10 3.29 28.10
N MET A 202 12.01 3.03 28.82
CA MET A 202 11.99 3.16 30.28
C MET A 202 12.79 2.05 30.97
N GLN A 203 12.63 0.80 30.55
CA GLN A 203 13.27 -0.36 31.15
C GLN A 203 14.78 -0.40 30.87
N TYR A 204 15.18 -0.15 29.62
CA TYR A 204 16.56 -0.39 29.18
C TYR A 204 17.31 0.90 28.78
N GLY A 205 16.61 2.03 28.67
CA GLY A 205 17.21 3.27 28.16
C GLY A 205 17.45 3.24 26.64
N ASP A 206 16.94 2.22 25.95
CA ASP A 206 17.06 2.09 24.50
C ASP A 206 15.91 2.83 23.80
N THR A 207 16.26 3.88 23.07
CA THR A 207 15.29 4.72 22.33
C THR A 207 15.15 4.32 20.87
N GLN A 208 15.78 3.23 20.41
CA GLN A 208 15.77 2.86 19.00
C GLN A 208 14.36 2.59 18.46
N LEU A 209 13.53 1.85 19.19
CA LEU A 209 12.14 1.59 18.77
C LEU A 209 11.30 2.88 18.67
N MET A 210 11.59 3.87 19.52
CA MET A 210 10.93 5.18 19.49
C MET A 210 11.37 6.00 18.28
N LYS A 211 12.67 5.95 17.93
CA LYS A 211 13.19 6.56 16.68
C LYS A 211 12.53 5.94 15.45
N ASP A 212 12.38 4.61 15.45
CA ASP A 212 11.71 3.89 14.36
C ASP A 212 10.22 4.26 14.25
N LEU A 213 9.55 4.47 15.37
CA LEU A 213 8.19 4.99 15.40
C LEU A 213 8.12 6.40 14.80
N PHE A 214 9.01 7.30 15.21
CA PHE A 214 9.05 8.68 14.70
C PHE A 214 9.40 8.73 13.21
N GLU A 215 10.26 7.85 12.71
CA GLU A 215 10.50 7.66 11.27
C GLU A 215 9.21 7.32 10.53
N ASP A 216 8.46 6.33 11.02
CA ASP A 216 7.23 5.86 10.38
C ASP A 216 6.15 6.95 10.32
N ILE A 217 6.03 7.78 11.36
CA ILE A 217 5.00 8.82 11.46
C ILE A 217 5.44 10.21 10.99
N SER A 218 6.69 10.36 10.51
CA SER A 218 7.19 11.61 9.93
C SER A 218 7.48 11.52 8.43
N ASN A 219 7.88 10.34 7.94
CA ASN A 219 8.19 10.13 6.54
C ASN A 219 6.90 10.12 5.69
N PRO A 220 6.74 11.03 4.71
CA PRO A 220 5.52 11.13 3.92
C PRO A 220 5.11 9.84 3.20
N GLU A 221 6.07 9.04 2.72
CA GLU A 221 5.76 7.77 2.07
C GLU A 221 5.23 6.74 3.09
N LYS A 222 5.87 6.64 4.25
CA LYS A 222 5.48 5.70 5.31
C LYS A 222 4.13 6.08 5.94
N ILE A 223 3.88 7.37 6.13
CA ILE A 223 2.57 7.88 6.56
C ILE A 223 1.48 7.47 5.57
N ARG A 224 1.74 7.53 4.26
CA ARG A 224 0.77 7.10 3.26
C ARG A 224 0.46 5.61 3.38
N LEU A 225 1.49 4.78 3.59
CA LEU A 225 1.32 3.33 3.82
C LEU A 225 0.50 3.05 5.08
N LEU A 226 0.78 3.75 6.18
CA LEU A 226 0.03 3.62 7.43
C LEU A 226 -1.42 4.09 7.27
N LYS A 227 -1.66 5.21 6.58
CA LYS A 227 -3.02 5.71 6.31
C LYS A 227 -3.83 4.73 5.47
N ASP A 228 -3.23 4.20 4.40
CA ASP A 228 -3.84 3.17 3.55
C ASP A 228 -4.20 1.93 4.39
N PHE A 229 -3.30 1.45 5.25
CA PHE A 229 -3.57 0.35 6.17
C PHE A 229 -4.72 0.66 7.15
N MET A 230 -4.64 1.78 7.89
CA MET A 230 -5.61 2.14 8.93
C MET A 230 -7.01 2.33 8.33
N ASN A 231 -7.12 2.99 7.18
CA ASN A 231 -8.40 3.19 6.50
C ASN A 231 -9.05 1.86 6.09
N ASN A 232 -8.26 0.92 5.55
CA ASN A 232 -8.79 -0.36 5.10
C ASN A 232 -9.11 -1.30 6.26
N ILE A 233 -8.28 -1.36 7.30
CA ILE A 233 -8.51 -2.28 8.42
C ILE A 233 -9.68 -1.84 9.31
N ASN A 234 -9.88 -0.53 9.49
CA ASN A 234 -11.05 -0.01 10.22
C ASN A 234 -12.37 -0.41 9.55
N ASN A 235 -12.40 -0.53 8.22
CA ASN A 235 -13.56 -1.01 7.46
C ASN A 235 -13.87 -2.50 7.71
N THR A 236 -12.92 -3.27 8.29
CA THR A 236 -13.14 -4.69 8.63
C THR A 236 -13.74 -4.89 10.03
N GLY A 237 -13.89 -3.82 10.83
CA GLY A 237 -14.37 -3.89 12.21
C GLY A 237 -13.37 -4.51 13.20
N ARG A 238 -12.12 -4.77 12.79
CA ARG A 238 -11.06 -5.24 13.69
C ARG A 238 -10.47 -4.07 14.48
N ASN A 239 -10.37 -4.22 15.79
CA ASN A 239 -9.61 -3.30 16.62
C ASN A 239 -8.11 -3.61 16.48
N VAL A 240 -7.37 -2.68 15.87
CA VAL A 240 -5.91 -2.79 15.67
C VAL A 240 -5.10 -2.14 16.78
N ASN A 241 -5.73 -1.42 17.72
CA ASN A 241 -5.00 -0.73 18.79
C ASN A 241 -4.23 -1.70 19.69
N ASP A 242 -4.66 -2.96 19.76
CA ASP A 242 -4.01 -4.02 20.53
C ASP A 242 -2.91 -4.78 19.75
N CYS A 243 -2.62 -4.38 18.51
CA CYS A 243 -1.61 -4.99 17.65
C CYS A 243 -0.42 -4.05 17.43
N LEU A 244 0.78 -4.61 17.23
CA LEU A 244 1.91 -3.84 16.73
C LEU A 244 1.73 -3.60 15.23
N VAL A 245 1.87 -2.36 14.78
CA VAL A 245 1.74 -1.99 13.35
C VAL A 245 2.96 -1.16 12.98
N MET A 246 3.79 -1.65 12.07
CA MET A 246 5.07 -1.02 11.71
C MET A 246 5.27 -1.02 10.20
N VAL A 247 6.00 -0.04 9.68
CA VAL A 247 6.43 -0.04 8.28
C VAL A 247 7.80 -0.71 8.18
N THR A 248 8.05 -1.40 7.07
CA THR A 248 9.33 -2.05 6.82
C THR A 248 10.50 -1.05 6.89
N LYS A 249 11.60 -1.47 7.52
CA LYS A 249 12.86 -0.73 7.57
C LYS A 249 13.82 -1.23 6.51
N ALA A 250 14.52 -0.30 5.88
CA ALA A 250 15.43 -0.59 4.78
C ALA A 250 16.48 -1.65 5.18
N GLY A 251 16.60 -2.71 4.38
CA GLY A 251 17.55 -3.80 4.60
C GLY A 251 17.17 -4.85 5.62
N GLU A 252 16.03 -4.70 6.32
CA GLU A 252 15.54 -5.74 7.23
C GLU A 252 14.79 -6.85 6.49
N THR A 253 14.79 -8.03 7.10
CA THR A 253 14.09 -9.22 6.57
C THR A 253 12.89 -9.54 7.45
N TYR A 254 11.74 -9.73 6.82
CA TYR A 254 10.48 -10.04 7.46
C TYR A 254 9.97 -11.38 6.95
N ARG A 255 9.54 -12.25 7.86
CA ARG A 255 8.94 -13.54 7.54
C ARG A 255 7.59 -13.64 8.24
N GLY A 256 6.56 -13.98 7.48
CA GLY A 256 5.21 -14.14 8.01
C GLY A 256 4.21 -14.52 6.93
N THR A 257 2.94 -14.36 7.27
CA THR A 257 1.81 -14.65 6.39
C THR A 257 1.43 -13.40 5.62
N TYR A 258 1.41 -13.47 4.30
CA TYR A 258 0.91 -12.39 3.45
C TYR A 258 -0.60 -12.24 3.63
N GLN A 259 -1.07 -11.06 4.03
CA GLN A 259 -2.50 -10.80 4.26
C GLN A 259 -3.19 -10.14 3.06
N GLY A 260 -2.43 -9.77 2.02
CA GLY A 260 -2.94 -9.04 0.87
C GLY A 260 -2.27 -7.69 0.71
N CYS A 261 -2.86 -6.88 -0.16
CA CYS A 261 -2.38 -5.55 -0.49
C CYS A 261 -3.54 -4.56 -0.65
N TYR A 262 -3.29 -3.31 -0.29
CA TYR A 262 -4.21 -2.18 -0.42
C TYR A 262 -3.71 -1.23 -1.52
N ALA A 263 -4.11 0.04 -1.60
CA ALA A 263 -3.72 0.90 -2.72
C ALA A 263 -2.19 1.10 -2.82
N GLU A 264 -1.52 1.16 -1.68
CA GLU A 264 -0.15 1.63 -1.53
C GLU A 264 0.79 0.55 -0.98
N GLY A 265 0.31 -0.20 0.00
CA GLY A 265 1.11 -1.16 0.74
C GLY A 265 0.63 -2.60 0.61
N PHE A 266 1.49 -3.52 1.04
CA PHE A 266 1.13 -4.90 1.32
C PHE A 266 1.41 -5.24 2.79
N ILE A 267 0.72 -6.25 3.30
CA ILE A 267 0.76 -6.59 4.72
C ILE A 267 1.38 -7.98 4.91
N ILE A 268 2.35 -8.05 5.82
CA ILE A 268 2.85 -9.30 6.39
C ILE A 268 2.38 -9.36 7.83
N ASP A 269 1.60 -10.38 8.16
CA ASP A 269 1.31 -10.74 9.54
C ASP A 269 2.43 -11.63 10.07
N THR A 270 3.14 -11.09 11.05
CA THR A 270 4.09 -11.82 11.89
C THR A 270 3.45 -11.95 13.27
N PRO A 271 3.68 -13.02 14.05
CA PRO A 271 2.92 -13.25 15.29
C PRO A 271 2.78 -12.01 16.19
N GLY A 272 1.58 -11.42 16.23
CA GLY A 272 1.25 -10.23 17.03
C GLY A 272 1.65 -8.86 16.44
N THR A 273 2.16 -8.83 15.20
CA THR A 273 2.70 -7.65 14.53
C THR A 273 2.39 -7.62 13.04
N TYR A 274 1.67 -6.59 12.61
CA TYR A 274 1.49 -6.25 11.20
C TYR A 274 2.67 -5.42 10.69
N ILE A 275 3.36 -5.95 9.69
CA ILE A 275 4.43 -5.27 8.97
C ILE A 275 3.88 -4.81 7.62
N ILE A 276 3.97 -3.51 7.36
CA ILE A 276 3.49 -2.88 6.13
C ILE A 276 4.69 -2.61 5.23
N GLY A 277 4.73 -3.26 4.07
CA GLY A 277 5.72 -3.00 3.02
C GLY A 277 5.15 -2.16 1.89
N LYS A 278 6.00 -1.42 1.17
CA LYS A 278 5.61 -0.68 -0.04
C LYS A 278 5.35 -1.66 -1.18
N LYS A 279 4.22 -1.55 -1.88
CA LYS A 279 3.91 -2.42 -3.03
C LYS A 279 5.02 -2.43 -4.07
N ASP A 280 5.55 -1.25 -4.38
CA ASP A 280 6.57 -1.07 -5.41
C ASP A 280 7.92 -1.73 -5.08
N ASP A 281 8.12 -2.20 -3.84
CA ASP A 281 9.30 -2.98 -3.45
C ASP A 281 9.17 -4.48 -3.80
N LEU A 282 7.97 -4.92 -4.21
CA LEU A 282 7.73 -6.25 -4.78
C LEU A 282 7.74 -6.16 -6.30
N THR A 283 8.31 -7.16 -6.96
CA THR A 283 8.26 -7.22 -8.42
C THR A 283 6.82 -7.47 -8.91
N PRO A 284 6.43 -6.99 -10.10
CA PRO A 284 5.06 -7.15 -10.62
C PRO A 284 4.56 -8.59 -10.64
N GLU A 285 5.41 -9.54 -11.04
CA GLU A 285 5.08 -10.97 -11.08
C GLU A 285 4.81 -11.49 -9.68
N ARG A 286 5.64 -11.09 -8.72
CA ARG A 286 5.49 -11.50 -7.32
C ARG A 286 4.18 -10.98 -6.76
N LEU A 287 3.87 -9.68 -6.95
CA LEU A 287 2.59 -9.09 -6.55
C LEU A 287 1.38 -9.83 -7.15
N LYS A 288 1.41 -10.14 -8.44
CA LYS A 288 0.31 -10.82 -9.15
C LYS A 288 0.18 -12.30 -8.75
N SER A 289 1.27 -12.93 -8.32
CA SER A 289 1.28 -14.34 -7.93
C SER A 289 0.84 -14.58 -6.48
N LEU A 290 1.09 -13.61 -5.58
CA LEU A 290 0.84 -13.74 -4.15
C LEU A 290 -0.65 -13.76 -3.82
N LYS A 291 -1.02 -14.67 -2.92
CA LYS A 291 -2.39 -14.83 -2.41
C LYS A 291 -2.41 -14.66 -0.89
N PRO A 292 -3.47 -14.04 -0.33
CA PRO A 292 -3.66 -14.01 1.12
C PRO A 292 -3.57 -15.41 1.72
N GLY A 293 -2.74 -15.58 2.76
CA GLY A 293 -2.43 -16.86 3.38
C GLY A 293 -1.07 -17.46 2.98
N ASP A 294 -0.42 -16.95 1.93
CA ASP A 294 0.91 -17.40 1.53
C ASP A 294 1.95 -17.07 2.61
N THR A 295 2.84 -18.02 2.92
CA THR A 295 4.01 -17.73 3.74
C THR A 295 5.08 -17.08 2.89
N ILE A 296 5.53 -15.88 3.28
CA ILE A 296 6.54 -15.15 2.54
C ILE A 296 7.75 -14.78 3.41
N THR A 297 8.89 -14.62 2.74
CA THR A 297 10.05 -13.91 3.28
C THR A 297 10.32 -12.71 2.38
N PHE A 298 10.29 -11.52 2.96
CA PHE A 298 10.49 -10.24 2.28
C PHE A 298 11.72 -9.54 2.84
N ILE A 299 12.55 -8.99 1.97
CA ILE A 299 13.73 -8.20 2.35
C ILE A 299 13.47 -6.80 1.83
N ALA A 300 13.35 -5.84 2.74
CA ALA A 300 13.13 -4.45 2.36
C ALA A 300 14.38 -3.92 1.64
N PRO A 301 14.24 -3.28 0.47
CA PRO A 301 15.39 -2.80 -0.29
C PRO A 301 16.19 -1.74 0.51
N LYS A 302 17.52 -1.78 0.40
CA LYS A 302 18.44 -0.80 1.05
C LYS A 302 18.65 0.47 0.22
N ASN A 303 18.53 0.37 -1.10
CA ASN A 303 18.94 1.41 -2.04
C ASN A 303 17.83 1.80 -3.01
N LYS A 304 17.94 3.06 -3.44
CA LYS A 304 17.18 3.77 -4.49
C LYS A 304 17.28 3.17 -5.90
N GLU A 305 17.69 1.91 -6.08
CA GLU A 305 17.84 1.31 -7.43
C GLU A 305 16.50 1.26 -8.20
N LEU A 306 15.38 1.30 -7.49
CA LEU A 306 14.03 1.45 -8.06
C LEU A 306 13.64 2.91 -8.37
N GLU A 307 14.35 3.93 -7.86
CA GLU A 307 13.95 5.34 -8.00
C GLU A 307 13.91 5.83 -9.44
N ASN A 308 14.78 5.29 -10.31
CA ASN A 308 14.85 5.70 -11.71
C ASN A 308 13.88 4.94 -12.62
N THR A 309 13.14 3.94 -12.10
CA THR A 309 12.17 3.19 -12.90
C THR A 309 10.80 3.85 -12.82
N LEU A 310 10.17 4.08 -13.98
CA LEU A 310 8.79 4.56 -14.07
C LEU A 310 7.80 3.39 -14.25
N ILE A 311 8.11 2.46 -15.17
CA ILE A 311 7.32 1.24 -15.40
C ILE A 311 8.27 0.05 -15.24
N PRO A 312 8.06 -0.81 -14.22
CA PRO A 312 8.91 -1.96 -14.01
C PRO A 312 8.72 -3.01 -15.12
N LYS A 313 9.80 -3.76 -15.39
CA LYS A 313 9.69 -4.98 -16.16
C LYS A 313 8.87 -6.03 -15.40
N GLU A 314 8.23 -6.89 -16.17
CA GLU A 314 7.50 -8.05 -15.68
C GLU A 314 7.91 -9.30 -16.47
N THR A 315 8.14 -10.39 -15.76
CA THR A 315 8.61 -11.69 -16.21
C THR A 315 7.41 -12.62 -16.29
N LEU A 316 6.78 -12.65 -17.45
CA LEU A 316 5.70 -13.59 -17.71
C LEU A 316 6.28 -15.00 -17.90
N ALA A 317 5.80 -15.97 -17.12
CA ALA A 317 6.28 -17.35 -17.17
C ALA A 317 6.07 -17.97 -18.58
N PRO A 318 6.94 -18.90 -19.02
CA PRO A 318 6.72 -19.62 -20.27
C PRO A 318 5.39 -20.39 -20.25
N LEU A 319 4.70 -20.40 -21.38
CA LEU A 319 3.44 -21.12 -21.51
C LEU A 319 3.69 -22.63 -21.40
N THR A 320 3.03 -23.30 -20.46
CA THR A 320 3.17 -24.76 -20.35
C THR A 320 2.45 -25.48 -21.50
N LYS A 321 2.93 -26.69 -21.86
CA LYS A 321 2.26 -27.52 -22.88
C LYS A 321 0.77 -27.75 -22.56
N SER A 322 0.43 -27.92 -21.28
CA SER A 322 -0.94 -28.16 -20.83
C SER A 322 -1.82 -26.91 -20.98
N GLU A 323 -1.33 -25.74 -20.58
CA GLU A 323 -2.07 -24.47 -20.76
C GLU A 323 -2.26 -24.11 -22.23
N CYS A 324 -1.25 -24.36 -23.06
CA CYS A 324 -1.35 -24.15 -24.50
C CYS A 324 -2.40 -25.07 -25.12
N ALA A 325 -2.34 -26.37 -24.82
CA ALA A 325 -3.31 -27.35 -25.32
C ALA A 325 -4.75 -27.01 -24.89
N ARG A 326 -4.93 -26.58 -23.63
CA ARG A 326 -6.24 -26.14 -23.13
C ARG A 326 -6.76 -24.92 -23.89
N THR A 327 -5.91 -23.93 -24.14
CA THR A 327 -6.29 -22.72 -24.89
C THR A 327 -6.63 -23.03 -26.34
N VAL A 328 -5.85 -23.89 -27.00
CA VAL A 328 -6.13 -24.37 -28.36
C VAL A 328 -7.49 -25.07 -28.42
N ALA A 329 -7.76 -25.99 -27.50
CA ALA A 329 -9.02 -26.74 -27.45
C ALA A 329 -10.25 -25.83 -27.27
N GLN A 330 -10.10 -24.67 -26.62
CA GLN A 330 -11.17 -23.71 -26.37
C GLN A 330 -11.33 -22.66 -27.49
N THR A 331 -10.46 -22.66 -28.49
CA THR A 331 -10.48 -21.66 -29.57
C THR A 331 -11.65 -21.92 -30.54
N SER A 332 -12.39 -20.87 -30.88
CA SER A 332 -13.63 -20.94 -31.69
C SER A 332 -13.45 -21.66 -33.04
N HIS A 333 -12.35 -21.39 -33.75
CA HIS A 333 -12.04 -22.03 -35.04
C HIS A 333 -11.72 -23.52 -34.89
N VAL A 334 -11.01 -23.91 -33.81
CA VAL A 334 -10.70 -25.30 -33.48
C VAL A 334 -12.00 -26.06 -33.16
N LEU A 335 -12.85 -25.50 -32.29
CA LEU A 335 -14.16 -26.08 -31.96
C LEU A 335 -15.06 -26.25 -33.20
N THR A 336 -15.00 -25.30 -34.13
CA THR A 336 -15.73 -25.38 -35.40
C THR A 336 -15.20 -26.51 -36.28
N ALA A 337 -13.87 -26.66 -36.37
CA ALA A 337 -13.24 -27.74 -37.13
C ALA A 337 -13.54 -29.12 -36.51
N GLN A 338 -13.51 -29.25 -35.18
CA GLN A 338 -13.94 -30.47 -34.48
C GLN A 338 -15.38 -30.85 -34.82
N LYS A 339 -16.30 -29.87 -34.86
CA LYS A 339 -17.70 -30.10 -35.24
C LYS A 339 -17.81 -30.64 -36.67
N LYS A 340 -17.02 -30.13 -37.62
CA LYS A 340 -16.98 -30.64 -39.00
C LYS A 340 -16.47 -32.07 -39.07
N VAL A 341 -15.39 -32.41 -38.33
CA VAL A 341 -14.90 -33.79 -38.24
C VAL A 341 -16.00 -34.72 -37.72
N ARG A 342 -16.71 -34.33 -36.65
CA ARG A 342 -17.83 -35.12 -36.10
C ARG A 342 -18.98 -35.28 -37.10
N GLN A 343 -19.29 -34.26 -37.90
CA GLN A 343 -20.31 -34.34 -38.95
C GLN A 343 -19.93 -35.35 -40.04
N HIS A 344 -18.71 -35.28 -40.55
CA HIS A 344 -18.22 -36.25 -41.55
C HIS A 344 -18.06 -37.66 -40.95
N SER A 345 -17.65 -37.77 -39.69
CA SER A 345 -17.57 -39.04 -38.96
C SER A 345 -18.94 -39.72 -38.88
N LYS A 346 -20.01 -38.97 -38.61
CA LYS A 346 -21.39 -39.48 -38.63
C LYS A 346 -21.79 -40.02 -40.01
N ILE A 347 -21.37 -39.38 -41.10
CA ILE A 347 -21.69 -39.82 -42.46
C ILE A 347 -20.96 -41.13 -42.79
N VAL A 348 -19.67 -41.23 -42.43
CA VAL A 348 -18.82 -42.38 -42.77
C VAL A 348 -19.07 -43.59 -41.86
N TYR A 349 -19.20 -43.38 -40.54
CA TYR A 349 -19.27 -44.44 -39.53
C TYR A 349 -20.64 -44.57 -38.86
N GLY A 350 -21.59 -43.68 -39.16
CA GLY A 350 -22.93 -43.71 -38.56
C GLY A 350 -22.99 -43.11 -37.15
N ASN A 351 -21.85 -42.79 -36.54
CA ASN A 351 -21.74 -42.18 -35.22
C ASN A 351 -20.79 -40.99 -35.26
N ALA A 352 -21.25 -39.82 -34.78
CA ALA A 352 -20.45 -38.60 -34.75
C ALA A 352 -19.26 -38.66 -33.79
N ASN A 353 -19.32 -39.56 -32.80
CA ASN A 353 -18.35 -39.69 -31.72
C ASN A 353 -17.24 -40.71 -32.01
N THR A 354 -17.29 -41.40 -33.15
CA THR A 354 -16.35 -42.47 -33.49
C THR A 354 -14.88 -42.03 -33.42
N LEU A 355 -14.60 -40.76 -33.75
CA LEU A 355 -13.23 -40.22 -33.76
C LEU A 355 -12.92 -39.33 -32.55
N ASN A 356 -13.71 -39.34 -31.48
CA ASN A 356 -13.54 -38.37 -30.38
C ASN A 356 -12.18 -38.50 -29.66
N GLU A 357 -11.71 -39.73 -29.44
CA GLU A 357 -10.40 -39.99 -28.82
C GLU A 357 -9.28 -39.44 -29.71
N GLN A 358 -9.34 -39.71 -31.01
CA GLN A 358 -8.34 -39.25 -31.97
C GLN A 358 -8.39 -37.73 -32.14
N ILE A 359 -9.58 -37.12 -32.09
CA ILE A 359 -9.72 -35.66 -32.07
C ILE A 359 -9.00 -35.07 -30.85
N GLU A 360 -9.15 -35.68 -29.67
CA GLU A 360 -8.48 -35.25 -28.45
C GLU A 360 -6.96 -35.40 -28.55
N GLU A 361 -6.49 -36.54 -29.08
CA GLU A 361 -5.06 -36.80 -29.30
C GLU A 361 -4.46 -35.81 -30.31
N ILE A 362 -5.12 -35.55 -31.44
CA ILE A 362 -4.69 -34.55 -32.43
C ILE A 362 -4.67 -33.15 -31.81
N THR A 363 -5.59 -32.84 -30.90
CA THR A 363 -5.57 -31.54 -30.19
C THR A 363 -4.31 -31.38 -29.35
N LYS A 364 -3.80 -32.46 -28.76
CA LYS A 364 -2.57 -32.47 -27.95
C LYS A 364 -1.31 -32.58 -28.82
N ASN A 365 -1.40 -33.30 -29.93
CA ASN A 365 -0.31 -33.53 -30.88
C ASN A 365 -0.83 -33.49 -32.34
N PRO A 366 -0.79 -32.32 -33.02
CA PRO A 366 -1.36 -32.18 -34.36
C PRO A 366 -0.67 -33.06 -35.43
N GLU A 367 0.56 -33.53 -35.20
CA GLU A 367 1.27 -34.42 -36.12
C GLU A 367 0.52 -35.74 -36.38
N LEU A 368 -0.32 -36.17 -35.44
CA LEU A 368 -1.16 -37.37 -35.57
C LEU A 368 -2.28 -37.22 -36.61
N GLY A 369 -2.60 -35.99 -37.01
CA GLY A 369 -3.70 -35.71 -37.92
C GLY A 369 -3.52 -36.28 -39.31
N GLN A 370 -2.32 -36.16 -39.87
CA GLN A 370 -2.00 -36.69 -41.18
C GLN A 370 -2.02 -38.22 -41.17
N LEU A 371 -1.48 -38.84 -40.11
CA LEU A 371 -1.52 -40.29 -39.91
C LEU A 371 -2.96 -40.80 -39.88
N LEU A 372 -3.86 -40.13 -39.14
CA LEU A 372 -5.27 -40.49 -39.08
C LEU A 372 -5.96 -40.29 -40.44
N ALA A 373 -5.67 -39.20 -41.14
CA ALA A 373 -6.23 -38.95 -42.47
C ALA A 373 -5.85 -40.06 -43.46
N ASP A 374 -4.59 -40.51 -43.44
CA ASP A 374 -4.11 -41.59 -44.30
C ASP A 374 -4.70 -42.95 -43.90
N GLN A 375 -4.87 -43.20 -42.60
CA GLN A 375 -5.57 -44.38 -42.10
C GLN A 375 -7.04 -44.42 -42.55
N ILE A 376 -7.74 -43.27 -42.58
CA ILE A 376 -9.11 -43.17 -43.09
C ILE A 376 -9.17 -43.47 -44.60
N ARG A 377 -8.16 -43.05 -45.38
CA ARG A 377 -8.11 -43.33 -46.83
C ARG A 377 -7.78 -44.79 -47.13
N GLN A 378 -6.82 -45.37 -46.42
CA GLN A 378 -6.25 -46.68 -46.76
C GLN A 378 -6.99 -47.83 -46.07
N THR A 379 -7.30 -47.68 -44.79
CA THR A 379 -7.82 -48.76 -43.93
C THR A 379 -8.97 -48.27 -43.02
N PRO A 380 -10.04 -47.65 -43.56
CA PRO A 380 -11.09 -47.02 -42.73
C PRO A 380 -11.81 -47.99 -41.77
N HIS A 381 -11.82 -49.29 -42.09
CA HIS A 381 -12.42 -50.34 -41.28
C HIS A 381 -11.65 -50.63 -39.97
N SER A 382 -10.36 -50.26 -39.87
CA SER A 382 -9.59 -50.44 -38.64
C SER A 382 -10.03 -49.48 -37.53
N LEU A 383 -10.68 -48.38 -37.90
CA LEU A 383 -11.18 -47.37 -36.96
C LEU A 383 -12.59 -47.75 -36.48
N SER A 384 -13.49 -48.08 -37.42
CA SER A 384 -14.86 -48.50 -37.12
C SER A 384 -15.53 -49.07 -38.37
N PRO A 385 -16.60 -49.88 -38.24
CA PRO A 385 -17.40 -50.29 -39.38
C PRO A 385 -18.01 -49.08 -40.12
N LEU A 386 -17.97 -49.10 -41.45
CA LEU A 386 -18.63 -48.07 -42.27
C LEU A 386 -20.15 -48.16 -42.12
N ALA A 387 -20.82 -47.01 -42.14
CA ALA A 387 -22.27 -46.92 -42.07
C ALA A 387 -22.95 -47.78 -43.16
N GLY A 388 -24.15 -48.28 -42.85
CA GLY A 388 -24.92 -49.14 -43.76
C GLY A 388 -24.41 -50.58 -43.86
N PHE A 389 -24.98 -51.34 -44.79
CA PHE A 389 -24.76 -52.78 -44.95
C PHE A 389 -24.16 -53.11 -46.31
N SER A 390 -23.33 -54.15 -46.36
CA SER A 390 -22.72 -54.71 -47.58
C SER A 390 -22.70 -56.23 -47.48
N LEU A 391 -23.32 -56.93 -48.42
CA LEU A 391 -23.36 -58.39 -48.46
C LEU A 391 -23.16 -58.87 -49.90
N CYS A 392 -22.17 -59.74 -50.14
CA CYS A 392 -21.88 -60.32 -51.46
C CYS A 392 -21.82 -59.30 -52.62
N GLY A 393 -21.20 -58.13 -52.39
CA GLY A 393 -21.05 -57.07 -53.39
C GLY A 393 -22.24 -56.10 -53.50
N LEU A 394 -23.41 -56.44 -52.96
CA LEU A 394 -24.57 -55.55 -52.89
C LEU A 394 -24.44 -54.61 -51.68
N GLN A 395 -24.53 -53.30 -51.94
CA GLN A 395 -24.39 -52.25 -50.92
C GLN A 395 -25.67 -51.41 -50.86
N ASN A 396 -26.10 -51.06 -49.65
CA ASN A 396 -27.22 -50.13 -49.48
C ASN A 396 -26.78 -48.67 -49.73
N PRO A 397 -27.72 -47.72 -49.96
CA PRO A 397 -27.38 -46.32 -50.23
C PRO A 397 -26.51 -45.67 -49.14
N ALA A 398 -26.74 -46.03 -47.86
CA ALA A 398 -25.94 -45.54 -46.74
C ALA A 398 -24.46 -45.97 -46.84
N ARG A 399 -24.20 -47.21 -47.26
CA ARG A 399 -22.83 -47.73 -47.45
C ARG A 399 -22.13 -47.09 -48.65
N ALA A 400 -22.84 -46.91 -49.76
CA ALA A 400 -22.30 -46.20 -50.92
C ALA A 400 -21.96 -44.74 -50.55
N ASN A 401 -22.86 -44.07 -49.82
CA ASN A 401 -22.63 -42.71 -49.33
C ASN A 401 -21.41 -42.62 -48.38
N ALA A 402 -21.25 -43.56 -47.45
CA ALA A 402 -20.11 -43.61 -46.55
C ALA A 402 -18.77 -43.72 -47.30
N ARG A 403 -18.68 -44.58 -48.32
CA ARG A 403 -17.46 -44.73 -49.16
C ARG A 403 -17.13 -43.46 -49.93
N ASN A 404 -18.13 -42.80 -50.51
CA ASN A 404 -17.93 -41.56 -51.27
C ASN A 404 -17.47 -40.38 -50.40
N HIS A 405 -17.66 -40.44 -49.08
CA HIS A 405 -17.27 -39.38 -48.14
C HIS A 405 -15.98 -39.67 -47.37
N LEU A 406 -15.27 -40.78 -47.67
CA LEU A 406 -14.01 -41.12 -47.00
C LEU A 406 -12.93 -40.05 -47.21
N ASP A 407 -12.74 -39.60 -48.45
CA ASP A 407 -11.75 -38.56 -48.74
C ASP A 407 -12.15 -37.20 -48.15
N ALA A 408 -13.45 -36.88 -48.12
CA ALA A 408 -13.95 -35.69 -47.46
C ALA A 408 -13.67 -35.73 -45.94
N LEU A 409 -13.85 -36.88 -45.29
CA LEU A 409 -13.52 -37.05 -43.87
C LEU A 409 -12.01 -36.97 -43.62
N ALA A 410 -11.20 -37.68 -44.42
CA ALA A 410 -9.74 -37.65 -44.31
C ALA A 410 -9.19 -36.23 -44.49
N THR A 411 -9.67 -35.52 -45.51
CA THR A 411 -9.33 -34.12 -45.76
C THR A 411 -9.79 -33.21 -44.61
N THR A 412 -10.98 -33.46 -44.04
CA THR A 412 -11.46 -32.70 -42.88
C THR A 412 -10.60 -32.93 -41.63
N VAL A 413 -10.12 -34.15 -41.41
CA VAL A 413 -9.20 -34.49 -40.32
C VAL A 413 -7.83 -33.84 -40.51
N ALA A 414 -7.26 -33.89 -41.72
CA ALA A 414 -6.00 -33.22 -42.03
C ALA A 414 -6.10 -31.70 -41.85
N ASN A 415 -7.19 -31.10 -42.34
CA ASN A 415 -7.48 -29.68 -42.13
C ASN A 415 -7.65 -29.33 -40.65
N TYR A 416 -8.31 -30.19 -39.87
CA TYR A 416 -8.45 -30.01 -38.43
C TYR A 416 -7.08 -29.95 -37.74
N ALA A 417 -6.19 -30.87 -38.07
CA ALA A 417 -4.84 -30.90 -37.51
C ALA A 417 -4.02 -29.66 -37.89
N HIS A 418 -4.12 -29.20 -39.14
CA HIS A 418 -3.47 -27.97 -39.57
C HIS A 418 -4.01 -26.72 -38.85
N ILE A 419 -5.33 -26.66 -38.61
CA ILE A 419 -5.95 -25.59 -37.82
C ILE A 419 -5.42 -25.62 -36.38
N VAL A 420 -5.31 -26.80 -35.77
CA VAL A 420 -4.75 -26.98 -34.42
C VAL A 420 -3.30 -26.51 -34.38
N GLU A 421 -2.44 -26.98 -35.29
CA GLU A 421 -1.03 -26.59 -35.41
C GLU A 421 -0.85 -25.08 -35.59
N HIS A 422 -1.59 -24.48 -36.52
CA HIS A 422 -1.57 -23.04 -36.72
C HIS A 422 -2.01 -22.28 -35.46
N THR A 423 -3.02 -22.79 -34.74
CA THR A 423 -3.48 -22.19 -33.49
C THR A 423 -2.42 -22.27 -32.39
N TYR A 424 -1.69 -23.38 -32.27
CA TYR A 424 -0.52 -23.48 -31.39
C TYR A 424 0.54 -22.42 -31.71
N HIS A 425 0.88 -22.26 -33.00
CA HIS A 425 1.86 -21.27 -33.43
C HIS A 425 1.41 -19.84 -33.06
N VAL A 426 0.15 -19.48 -33.37
CA VAL A 426 -0.39 -18.15 -33.07
C VAL A 426 -0.40 -17.86 -31.56
N ILE A 427 -0.83 -18.82 -30.73
CA ILE A 427 -0.86 -18.66 -29.27
C ILE A 427 0.56 -18.49 -28.73
N THR A 428 1.50 -19.33 -29.15
CA THR A 428 2.89 -19.30 -28.68
C THR A 428 3.58 -17.99 -29.09
N GLN A 429 3.39 -17.55 -30.33
CA GLN A 429 3.97 -16.29 -30.82
C GLN A 429 3.40 -15.07 -30.09
N LYS A 430 2.08 -15.05 -29.84
CA LYS A 430 1.45 -13.99 -29.05
C LYS A 430 1.99 -13.95 -27.62
N HIS A 431 2.14 -15.11 -26.99
CA HIS A 431 2.71 -15.22 -25.64
C HIS A 431 4.14 -14.70 -25.61
N GLN A 432 4.99 -15.08 -26.58
CA GLN A 432 6.36 -14.60 -26.68
C GLN A 432 6.43 -13.08 -26.87
N THR A 433 5.60 -12.53 -27.77
CA THR A 433 5.51 -11.08 -27.99
C THR A 433 5.14 -10.35 -26.70
N GLU A 434 4.24 -10.93 -25.91
CA GLU A 434 3.82 -10.38 -24.63
C GLU A 434 4.93 -10.48 -23.57
N GLN A 435 5.69 -11.58 -23.54
CA GLN A 435 6.88 -11.71 -22.69
C GLN A 435 7.92 -10.63 -23.01
N GLU A 436 8.20 -10.39 -24.29
CA GLU A 436 9.11 -9.34 -24.74
C GLU A 436 8.59 -7.93 -24.43
N ARG A 437 7.27 -7.71 -24.53
CA ARG A 437 6.63 -6.44 -24.16
C ARG A 437 6.78 -6.15 -22.68
N LEU A 438 6.40 -7.10 -21.83
CA LEU A 438 6.41 -6.99 -20.37
C LEU A 438 7.85 -6.93 -19.81
N GLY A 439 8.80 -7.62 -20.43
CA GLY A 439 10.21 -7.65 -20.02
C GLY A 439 10.96 -6.33 -20.18
N LYS A 440 10.35 -5.31 -20.78
CA LYS A 440 10.93 -3.96 -20.94
C LYS A 440 10.66 -3.10 -19.71
N THR A 441 11.71 -2.45 -19.22
CA THR A 441 11.61 -1.36 -18.23
C THR A 441 11.43 -0.03 -18.96
N VAL A 442 10.65 0.88 -18.39
CA VAL A 442 10.64 2.30 -18.79
C VAL A 442 11.22 3.11 -17.66
N GLU A 443 12.32 3.80 -17.93
CA GLU A 443 12.98 4.71 -16.98
C GLU A 443 12.21 6.03 -16.86
N LYS A 444 12.35 6.69 -15.71
CA LYS A 444 11.87 8.06 -15.51
C LYS A 444 12.60 9.01 -16.46
N PRO A 445 11.93 10.01 -17.03
CA PRO A 445 12.59 11.09 -17.78
C PRO A 445 13.68 11.76 -16.94
N SER A 446 14.72 12.29 -17.57
CA SER A 446 15.77 13.03 -16.86
C SER A 446 15.19 14.24 -16.14
N GLN A 447 15.89 14.75 -15.12
CA GLN A 447 15.45 15.95 -14.40
C GLN A 447 15.23 17.14 -15.35
N ASN A 448 16.03 17.28 -16.41
CA ASN A 448 15.86 18.32 -17.41
C ASN A 448 14.53 18.18 -18.17
N LEU A 449 14.16 16.97 -18.56
CA LEU A 449 12.90 16.69 -19.24
C LEU A 449 11.70 16.84 -18.28
N GLN A 450 11.85 16.45 -17.01
CA GLN A 450 10.83 16.67 -15.99
C GLN A 450 10.60 18.16 -15.71
N ASN A 451 11.67 18.95 -15.59
CA ASN A 451 11.60 20.41 -15.42
C ASN A 451 10.90 21.05 -16.62
N LEU A 452 11.18 20.57 -17.84
CA LEU A 452 10.51 21.04 -19.06
C LEU A 452 8.99 20.85 -18.98
N PHE A 453 8.50 19.74 -18.42
CA PHE A 453 7.05 19.51 -18.26
C PHE A 453 6.35 20.52 -17.34
N ALA A 454 7.09 21.26 -16.51
CA ALA A 454 6.55 22.28 -15.62
C ALA A 454 6.48 23.68 -16.27
N LEU A 455 7.11 23.87 -17.44
CA LEU A 455 7.16 25.16 -18.13
C LEU A 455 5.92 25.42 -18.99
N SER A 456 5.74 26.68 -19.39
CA SER A 456 4.69 27.06 -20.34
C SER A 456 4.92 26.43 -21.72
N PRO A 457 3.87 26.20 -22.53
CA PRO A 457 3.99 25.66 -23.88
C PRO A 457 4.98 26.45 -24.77
N GLU A 458 5.06 27.77 -24.60
CA GLU A 458 5.98 28.66 -25.33
C GLU A 458 7.44 28.34 -24.98
N GLN A 459 7.75 28.32 -23.69
CA GLN A 459 9.10 28.00 -23.19
C GLN A 459 9.49 26.56 -23.54
N GLN A 460 8.54 25.63 -23.47
CA GLN A 460 8.75 24.24 -23.86
C GLN A 460 9.24 24.13 -25.31
N ARG A 461 8.57 24.83 -26.23
CA ARG A 461 8.94 24.86 -27.65
C ARG A 461 10.31 25.50 -27.87
N GLU A 462 10.57 26.62 -27.23
CA GLU A 462 11.85 27.32 -27.34
C GLU A 462 13.01 26.42 -26.92
N ILE A 463 12.93 25.82 -25.74
CA ILE A 463 13.97 24.95 -25.19
C ILE A 463 14.19 23.70 -26.06
N LEU A 464 13.11 23.06 -26.53
CA LEU A 464 13.24 21.90 -27.42
C LEU A 464 13.84 22.26 -28.78
N SER A 465 13.56 23.45 -29.31
CA SER A 465 14.16 23.91 -30.56
C SER A 465 15.67 24.14 -30.44
N GLN A 466 16.14 24.49 -29.24
CA GLN A 466 17.55 24.76 -28.95
C GLN A 466 18.30 23.52 -28.45
N SER A 467 17.60 22.44 -28.05
CA SER A 467 18.19 21.23 -27.49
C SER A 467 17.77 19.94 -28.20
N PRO A 468 18.45 19.57 -29.31
CA PRO A 468 18.15 18.34 -30.05
C PRO A 468 18.26 17.07 -29.20
N LYS A 469 19.20 17.04 -28.25
CA LYS A 469 19.38 15.90 -27.34
C LYS A 469 18.17 15.69 -26.44
N LEU A 470 17.60 16.77 -25.91
CA LEU A 470 16.42 16.69 -25.05
C LEU A 470 15.16 16.27 -25.83
N TYR A 471 15.04 16.74 -27.08
CA TYR A 471 13.98 16.25 -27.97
C TYR A 471 14.15 14.77 -28.34
N GLN A 472 15.38 14.32 -28.56
CA GLN A 472 15.67 12.90 -28.78
C GLN A 472 15.32 12.06 -27.55
N GLU A 473 15.65 12.52 -26.34
CA GLU A 473 15.25 11.87 -25.09
C GLU A 473 13.73 11.74 -24.99
N LEU A 474 12.96 12.81 -25.25
CA LEU A 474 11.51 12.78 -25.26
C LEU A 474 10.95 11.75 -26.24
N ARG A 475 11.50 11.69 -27.47
CA ARG A 475 11.08 10.71 -28.49
C ARG A 475 11.39 9.28 -28.07
N THR A 476 12.58 9.04 -27.52
CA THR A 476 12.97 7.73 -26.99
C THR A 476 12.04 7.30 -25.87
N PHE A 477 11.74 8.20 -24.92
CA PHE A 477 10.82 7.94 -23.82
C PHE A 477 9.43 7.53 -24.33
N ILE A 478 8.85 8.29 -25.26
CA ILE A 478 7.53 7.97 -25.84
C ILE A 478 7.55 6.62 -26.55
N CYS A 479 8.59 6.35 -27.34
CA CYS A 479 8.76 5.07 -28.03
C CYS A 479 8.80 3.89 -27.03
N CYS A 480 9.57 4.04 -25.94
CA CYS A 480 9.64 3.03 -24.88
C CYS A 480 8.26 2.78 -24.23
N VAL A 481 7.50 3.84 -23.94
CA VAL A 481 6.14 3.74 -23.37
C VAL A 481 5.18 3.07 -24.35
N GLU A 482 5.17 3.46 -25.62
CA GLU A 482 4.32 2.88 -26.67
C GLU A 482 4.58 1.39 -26.88
N HIS A 483 5.84 0.97 -26.79
CA HIS A 483 6.21 -0.44 -26.87
C HIS A 483 6.00 -1.21 -25.57
N ARG A 484 5.86 -0.55 -24.42
CA ARG A 484 5.67 -1.20 -23.12
C ARG A 484 4.23 -1.35 -22.73
N LEU A 485 3.34 -0.41 -23.07
CA LEU A 485 1.96 -0.40 -22.60
C LEU A 485 1.00 -1.12 -23.56
N SER A 486 0.08 -1.89 -23.00
CA SER A 486 -1.02 -2.52 -23.71
C SER A 486 -2.14 -1.51 -24.02
N SER A 487 -3.05 -1.87 -24.93
CA SER A 487 -4.22 -1.05 -25.25
C SER A 487 -5.10 -0.75 -24.03
N ASN A 488 -5.21 -1.69 -23.10
CA ASN A 488 -6.00 -1.52 -21.87
C ASN A 488 -5.32 -0.54 -20.90
N GLU A 489 -4.00 -0.66 -20.72
CA GLU A 489 -3.22 0.27 -19.91
C GLU A 489 -3.25 1.69 -20.48
N TRP A 490 -3.20 1.83 -21.81
CA TRP A 490 -3.41 3.12 -22.48
C TRP A 490 -4.80 3.70 -22.22
N SER A 491 -5.84 2.86 -22.24
CA SER A 491 -7.20 3.27 -21.91
C SER A 491 -7.30 3.77 -20.47
N ALA A 492 -6.69 3.04 -19.53
CA ALA A 492 -6.64 3.41 -18.12
C ALA A 492 -5.93 4.77 -17.91
N ILE A 493 -4.78 4.99 -18.55
CA ILE A 493 -4.08 6.28 -18.55
C ILE A 493 -4.97 7.40 -19.10
N LYS A 494 -5.68 7.17 -20.21
CA LYS A 494 -6.56 8.18 -20.82
C LYS A 494 -7.71 8.56 -19.90
N ASN A 495 -8.28 7.58 -19.21
CA ASN A 495 -9.44 7.77 -18.33
C ASN A 495 -9.06 8.16 -16.89
N LYS A 496 -7.75 8.23 -16.57
CA LYS A 496 -7.24 8.43 -15.21
C LYS A 496 -7.73 7.36 -14.22
N ASP A 497 -7.88 6.13 -14.72
CA ASP A 497 -8.24 4.96 -13.93
C ASP A 497 -6.97 4.34 -13.34
N TYR A 498 -6.58 4.86 -12.17
CA TYR A 498 -5.32 4.49 -11.53
C TYR A 498 -5.36 3.09 -10.93
N GLU A 499 -6.53 2.63 -10.46
CA GLU A 499 -6.70 1.30 -9.88
C GLU A 499 -6.47 0.22 -10.95
N THR A 500 -7.16 0.32 -12.10
CA THR A 500 -6.98 -0.61 -13.21
C THR A 500 -5.53 -0.59 -13.72
N LEU A 501 -4.92 0.59 -13.82
CA LEU A 501 -3.54 0.73 -14.27
C LEU A 501 -2.55 0.09 -13.28
N ALA A 502 -2.71 0.37 -11.98
CA ALA A 502 -1.88 -0.18 -10.91
C ALA A 502 -1.96 -1.70 -10.87
N GLN A 503 -3.18 -2.27 -10.98
CA GLN A 503 -3.39 -3.70 -11.02
C GLN A 503 -2.79 -4.36 -12.28
N SER A 504 -2.98 -3.74 -13.45
CA SER A 504 -2.46 -4.26 -14.72
C SER A 504 -0.93 -4.27 -14.75
N ILE A 505 -0.28 -3.20 -14.30
CA ILE A 505 1.19 -3.09 -14.32
C ILE A 505 1.81 -3.83 -13.13
N GLY A 506 1.12 -3.94 -11.99
CA GLY A 506 1.66 -4.50 -10.75
C GLY A 506 2.47 -3.47 -9.96
N VAL A 507 1.88 -2.32 -9.67
CA VAL A 507 2.49 -1.20 -8.90
C VAL A 507 1.48 -0.60 -7.91
N SER A 508 1.90 0.36 -7.08
CA SER A 508 0.98 1.15 -6.24
C SER A 508 0.13 2.12 -7.06
N GLU A 509 -1.01 2.55 -6.50
CA GLU A 509 -1.84 3.58 -7.12
C GLU A 509 -1.11 4.91 -7.29
N GLN A 510 -0.25 5.29 -6.34
CA GLN A 510 0.59 6.47 -6.51
C GLN A 510 1.52 6.34 -7.71
N THR A 511 2.18 5.20 -7.88
CA THR A 511 3.05 4.97 -9.04
C THR A 511 2.24 5.00 -10.33
N ALA A 512 1.02 4.44 -10.34
CA ALA A 512 0.11 4.56 -11.48
C ALA A 512 -0.29 6.01 -11.80
N ARG A 513 -0.46 6.87 -10.79
CA ARG A 513 -0.67 8.32 -10.97
C ARG A 513 0.59 8.99 -11.55
N GLU A 514 1.77 8.64 -11.07
CA GLU A 514 3.05 9.14 -11.60
C GLU A 514 3.24 8.75 -13.09
N ILE A 515 3.00 7.48 -13.43
CA ILE A 515 3.01 6.97 -14.80
C ILE A 515 2.04 7.78 -15.66
N THR A 516 0.78 7.89 -15.23
CA THR A 516 -0.27 8.60 -15.98
C THR A 516 0.13 10.05 -16.25
N ASN A 517 0.55 10.78 -15.21
CA ASN A 517 0.92 12.19 -15.32
C ASN A 517 2.13 12.40 -16.24
N THR A 518 3.17 11.58 -16.07
CA THR A 518 4.42 11.68 -16.84
C THR A 518 4.17 11.36 -18.32
N VAL A 519 3.45 10.28 -18.60
CA VAL A 519 3.12 9.85 -19.97
C VAL A 519 2.24 10.88 -20.68
N GLN A 520 1.22 11.42 -20.00
CA GLN A 520 0.34 12.44 -20.59
C GLN A 520 1.13 13.72 -20.94
N LYS A 521 1.96 14.22 -20.02
CA LYS A 521 2.81 15.41 -20.23
C LYS A 521 3.78 15.21 -21.40
N ALA A 522 4.46 14.06 -21.47
CA ALA A 522 5.38 13.75 -22.55
C ALA A 522 4.67 13.70 -23.92
N ARG A 523 3.51 13.04 -24.00
CA ARG A 523 2.74 12.94 -25.25
C ARG A 523 2.22 14.28 -25.74
N GLU A 524 1.71 15.10 -24.82
CA GLU A 524 1.21 16.42 -25.15
C GLU A 524 2.34 17.31 -25.68
N LEU A 525 3.49 17.32 -25.00
CA LEU A 525 4.68 18.04 -25.44
C LEU A 525 5.15 17.60 -26.84
N HIS A 526 5.23 16.29 -27.09
CA HIS A 526 5.65 15.76 -28.39
C HIS A 526 4.66 16.11 -29.51
N LYS A 527 3.35 16.05 -29.23
CA LYS A 527 2.30 16.44 -30.17
C LYS A 527 2.40 17.91 -30.56
N GLN A 528 2.62 18.80 -29.59
CA GLN A 528 2.76 20.24 -29.83
C GLN A 528 3.93 20.56 -30.76
N VAL A 529 5.10 19.94 -30.51
CA VAL A 529 6.29 20.12 -31.36
C VAL A 529 6.03 19.62 -32.78
N TYR A 530 5.41 18.44 -32.91
CA TYR A 530 5.09 17.86 -34.21
C TYR A 530 4.10 18.71 -35.02
N THR A 531 3.01 19.17 -34.39
CA THR A 531 2.03 20.03 -35.05
C THR A 531 2.65 21.35 -35.49
N HIS A 532 3.49 21.97 -34.64
CA HIS A 532 4.16 23.22 -35.00
C HIS A 532 5.16 23.07 -36.16
N ALA A 533 5.92 21.97 -36.19
CA ALA A 533 6.82 21.67 -37.31
C ALA A 533 6.05 21.56 -38.64
N ILE A 534 4.88 20.91 -38.63
CA ILE A 534 4.00 20.83 -39.81
C ILE A 534 3.47 22.20 -40.21
N THR A 535 2.96 22.99 -39.26
CA THR A 535 2.41 24.32 -39.55
C THR A 535 3.49 25.25 -40.13
N ARG A 536 4.71 25.22 -39.60
CA ARG A 536 5.84 26.00 -40.13
C ARG A 536 6.27 25.53 -41.52
N SER A 537 6.32 24.22 -41.75
CA SER A 537 6.62 23.65 -43.08
C SER A 537 5.59 24.06 -44.13
N ASN A 538 4.30 24.01 -43.78
CA ASN A 538 3.21 24.43 -44.65
C ASN A 538 3.25 25.94 -44.93
N ALA A 539 3.56 26.77 -43.93
CA ALA A 539 3.69 28.22 -44.10
C ALA A 539 4.88 28.59 -45.01
N LEU A 540 6.01 27.88 -44.90
CA LEU A 540 7.17 28.07 -45.77
C LEU A 540 6.88 27.63 -47.21
N ALA A 541 6.15 26.53 -47.40
CA ALA A 541 5.74 26.05 -48.72
C ALA A 541 4.71 26.95 -49.43
N ILE A 542 3.93 27.74 -48.68
CA ILE A 542 3.00 28.74 -49.24
C ILE A 542 3.72 30.06 -49.58
N ALA A 543 4.85 30.34 -48.93
CA ALA A 543 5.65 31.55 -49.14
C ALA A 543 6.74 31.41 -50.23
N SER A 544 6.99 30.19 -50.70
CA SER A 544 7.88 29.84 -51.82
C SER A 544 7.08 29.60 -53.10
#